data_AF-A0A6G0SX58-F1
#
_entry.id   AF-A0A6G0SX58-F1
#
_cell.length_a   1.000
_cell.length_b   1.000
_cell.length_c   1.000
_cell.angle_alpha   90.00
_cell.angle_beta   90.00
_cell.angle_gamma   90.00
#
_symmetry.space_group_name_H-M   'P 1'
#
loop_
_entity.id
_entity.type
_entity.pdbx_description
1 polymer ?
#
loop_
_entity_poly.entity_id
_entity_poly.type
_entity_poly.pdbx_seq_one_letter_code
_entity_poly.pdbx_strand_id
1 'polypeptide(L)'
;YFYYKLLFINMNSNDIFDALNESYDESLFSMDDTDSDPNFNPVGISDSESDSDIDPEGISEGDSNVDIPTQTSTNILPDLKNLTWGPADNDLHDFTFNPDGLNIGINDDILCTLNNGTPIDFYYLFIDDEVISLIVTETNRYANKKLASPNIKRHSRLQKWIDTNESEIKNFLGIIMYMGTVNMPTIASYWTSSHLLTSHLSHIMSRNRFELLLSHIHFQNNDVANLNNRLYKIQNILDLLNQKFKQWVIPSHDMCIDESMIAFQGRLVFKQYIQTKRHRYGVKVFKLCVSPCYTLKFKIYSGKESVVDKNDSVSSRIVMNLVDEYLDFGRTLYVDNWYTSVSLAHQLLERKTHLVGTLRPNKKYNPDYVIKKKLKKGQVIAQKSSSKVMVLKFKDKRDLHMLSTKHTDNMVMVPRRENKSKPEVVLDYNRGKSYIDLSDQMASYGSPLRESLKWYRKVVFELLLNTSVVNALCLFKKTTATRIKITDFRSNLIKYLTFKPNMNRELSNKHVLTTASRNRCVQCYLNIAQEKGRKYAQKNALSINYTSIKSKFSDINLDFVVIHWDSKLLTDITGKSTINRLPVVATDPGIEKLLGVPDLTSGMGSEMSSVVYEILLEWSFQDKILLLLILVD
;
A
#
# COMPACT_ATOMS: atom_id res chain seq x y z
N TYR A 1 30.74 11.57 -11.68
CA TYR A 1 31.65 10.83 -12.57
C TYR A 1 32.92 10.62 -11.78
N PHE A 2 33.30 9.39 -11.46
CA PHE A 2 34.62 9.02 -10.91
C PHE A 2 34.92 7.63 -11.46
N TYR A 3 36.02 7.48 -12.19
CA TYR A 3 36.49 6.19 -12.71
C TYR A 3 37.51 5.61 -11.74
N TYR A 4 37.29 4.40 -11.22
CA TYR A 4 38.31 3.65 -10.48
C TYR A 4 39.16 2.83 -11.46
N LYS A 5 40.49 2.98 -11.40
CA LYS A 5 41.43 2.06 -12.05
C LYS A 5 41.87 1.03 -11.00
N LEU A 6 41.32 -0.17 -11.08
CA LEU A 6 41.59 -1.29 -10.18
C LEU A 6 42.93 -1.95 -10.51
N LEU A 7 43.84 -2.00 -9.54
CA LEU A 7 45.00 -2.90 -9.52
C LEU A 7 44.73 -3.93 -8.42
N PHE A 8 44.19 -5.09 -8.80
CA PHE A 8 43.97 -6.21 -7.89
C PHE A 8 45.27 -6.98 -7.72
N ILE A 9 45.73 -7.13 -6.48
CA ILE A 9 46.71 -8.16 -6.12
C ILE A 9 45.98 -9.14 -5.19
N ASN A 10 45.84 -10.38 -5.67
CA ASN A 10 45.31 -11.57 -4.98
C ASN A 10 43.78 -11.73 -4.83
N MET A 11 43.12 -12.09 -5.94
CA MET A 11 42.02 -13.06 -5.90
C MET A 11 42.28 -14.19 -6.90
N ASN A 12 41.94 -15.42 -6.51
CA ASN A 12 42.11 -16.65 -7.27
C ASN A 12 41.13 -16.69 -8.47
N SER A 13 41.54 -17.30 -9.58
CA SER A 13 40.73 -17.49 -10.80
C SER A 13 39.34 -18.09 -10.56
N ASN A 14 39.13 -18.84 -9.48
CA ASN A 14 37.84 -19.44 -9.13
C ASN A 14 36.82 -18.40 -8.64
N ASP A 15 37.25 -17.36 -7.93
CA ASP A 15 36.35 -16.29 -7.46
C ASP A 15 35.90 -15.40 -8.63
N ILE A 16 36.78 -15.25 -9.64
CA ILE A 16 36.49 -14.55 -10.89
C ILE A 16 35.55 -15.38 -11.78
N PHE A 17 35.71 -16.71 -11.79
CA PHE A 17 34.84 -17.62 -12.53
C PHE A 17 33.41 -17.62 -11.96
N ASP A 18 33.25 -17.61 -10.64
CA ASP A 18 31.94 -17.57 -9.99
C ASP A 18 31.21 -16.22 -10.18
N ALA A 19 31.94 -15.10 -10.21
CA ALA A 19 31.38 -13.78 -10.48
C ALA A 19 30.98 -13.57 -11.96
N LEU A 20 31.68 -14.23 -12.89
CA LEU A 20 31.42 -14.13 -14.34
C LEU A 20 30.41 -15.17 -14.84
N ASN A 21 30.18 -16.26 -14.11
CA ASN A 21 29.23 -17.33 -14.46
C ASN A 21 27.92 -17.33 -13.65
N GLU A 22 27.52 -16.21 -13.04
CA GLU A 22 26.09 -15.99 -12.73
C GLU A 22 25.31 -15.79 -14.04
N SER A 23 25.21 -16.88 -14.81
CA SER A 23 24.26 -17.01 -15.89
C SER A 23 22.87 -16.79 -15.32
N TYR A 24 22.03 -16.15 -16.13
CA TYR A 24 20.60 -16.02 -15.92
C TYR A 24 20.04 -17.36 -15.43
N ASP A 25 19.74 -17.45 -14.13
CA ASP A 25 19.04 -18.60 -13.59
C ASP A 25 17.57 -18.47 -13.99
N GLU A 26 17.25 -18.91 -15.21
CA GLU A 26 15.88 -19.13 -15.68
C GLU A 26 15.08 -20.00 -14.69
N SER A 27 15.72 -20.76 -13.79
CA SER A 27 15.02 -21.58 -12.82
C SER A 27 14.31 -20.80 -11.72
N LEU A 28 14.58 -19.50 -11.58
CA LEU A 28 13.80 -18.62 -10.70
C LEU A 28 12.59 -17.97 -11.38
N PHE A 29 12.56 -18.04 -12.71
CA PHE A 29 11.35 -17.89 -13.53
C PHE A 29 10.75 -19.23 -13.93
N SER A 30 11.34 -20.37 -13.51
CA SER A 30 10.60 -21.63 -13.53
C SER A 30 9.39 -21.38 -12.64
N MET A 31 8.24 -21.33 -13.31
CA MET A 31 6.95 -21.05 -12.73
C MET A 31 6.71 -22.14 -11.69
N ASP A 32 7.09 -21.87 -10.44
CA ASP A 32 6.77 -22.72 -9.31
C ASP A 32 5.25 -22.59 -9.08
N ASP A 33 4.53 -23.38 -9.87
CA ASP A 33 3.08 -23.45 -9.94
C ASP A 33 2.50 -24.23 -8.75
N THR A 34 3.34 -24.61 -7.78
CA THR A 34 2.93 -25.33 -6.57
C THR A 34 1.96 -24.54 -5.69
N ASP A 35 1.87 -23.22 -5.88
CA ASP A 35 0.91 -22.35 -5.21
C ASP A 35 -0.31 -21.96 -6.09
N SER A 36 -0.40 -22.48 -7.32
CA SER A 36 -1.62 -22.38 -8.12
C SER A 36 -2.76 -23.10 -7.43
N ASP A 37 -3.98 -22.62 -7.65
CA ASP A 37 -5.15 -23.20 -7.04
C ASP A 37 -5.34 -24.65 -7.54
N PRO A 38 -5.21 -25.67 -6.66
CA PRO A 38 -5.32 -27.07 -7.07
C PRO A 38 -6.74 -27.43 -7.55
N ASN A 39 -7.73 -26.60 -7.23
CA ASN A 39 -9.11 -26.78 -7.66
C ASN A 39 -9.45 -26.00 -8.95
N PHE A 40 -8.46 -25.37 -9.60
CA PHE A 40 -8.68 -24.69 -10.87
C PHE A 40 -8.89 -25.71 -11.99
N ASN A 41 -10.10 -25.72 -12.56
CA ASN A 41 -10.43 -26.50 -13.75
C ASN A 41 -10.67 -25.55 -14.94
N PRO A 42 -9.89 -25.63 -16.03
CA PRO A 42 -10.07 -24.75 -17.19
C PRO A 42 -11.44 -24.91 -17.88
N VAL A 43 -12.15 -26.02 -17.66
CA VAL A 43 -13.43 -26.36 -18.32
C VAL A 43 -14.65 -25.66 -17.68
N GLY A 44 -14.47 -24.93 -16.56
CA GLY A 44 -15.57 -24.30 -15.82
C GLY A 44 -15.79 -22.81 -16.08
N ILE A 45 -15.03 -22.19 -16.99
CA ILE A 45 -15.30 -20.81 -17.42
C ILE A 45 -16.49 -20.89 -18.37
N SER A 46 -17.68 -20.55 -17.88
CA SER A 46 -18.83 -20.35 -18.76
C SER A 46 -18.50 -19.18 -19.70
N ASP A 47 -18.08 -19.51 -20.91
CA ASP A 47 -17.99 -18.60 -22.03
C ASP A 47 -19.41 -18.13 -22.37
N SER A 48 -19.84 -17.02 -21.78
CA SER A 48 -20.89 -16.21 -22.38
C SER A 48 -20.22 -15.31 -23.42
N GLU A 49 -20.12 -15.83 -24.64
CA GLU A 49 -19.77 -15.09 -25.87
C GLU A 49 -20.61 -13.79 -25.98
N SER A 50 -20.10 -12.68 -26.51
CA SER A 50 -19.64 -12.53 -27.89
C SER A 50 -18.75 -11.30 -28.08
N ASP A 51 -17.75 -11.47 -28.93
CA ASP A 51 -16.94 -10.40 -29.50
C ASP A 51 -17.81 -9.49 -30.40
N SER A 52 -17.86 -8.21 -30.05
CA SER A 52 -17.99 -7.14 -31.02
C SER A 52 -17.31 -5.88 -30.48
N ASP A 53 -16.30 -5.42 -31.20
CA ASP A 53 -15.69 -4.11 -31.02
C ASP A 53 -16.76 -3.03 -31.18
N ILE A 54 -16.98 -2.18 -30.16
CA ILE A 54 -17.46 -0.78 -30.25
C ILE A 54 -17.31 -0.06 -28.88
N ASP A 55 -16.91 1.21 -28.99
CA ASP A 55 -16.65 2.29 -28.02
C ASP A 55 -17.56 2.40 -26.76
N PRO A 56 -17.08 3.01 -25.66
CA PRO A 56 -17.61 2.86 -24.32
C PRO A 56 -18.69 3.90 -24.02
N GLU A 57 -19.96 3.54 -24.13
CA GLU A 57 -21.01 4.19 -23.35
C GLU A 57 -22.26 3.30 -23.25
N GLY A 58 -22.31 2.53 -22.17
CA GLY A 58 -23.49 1.86 -21.66
C GLY A 58 -24.00 0.71 -22.51
N ILE A 59 -24.05 -0.49 -21.94
CA ILE A 59 -24.98 -1.55 -22.35
C ILE A 59 -25.50 -2.22 -21.09
N SER A 60 -26.83 -2.34 -21.02
CA SER A 60 -27.53 -3.24 -20.13
C SER A 60 -27.52 -4.63 -20.76
N GLU A 61 -26.97 -5.66 -20.13
CA GLU A 61 -27.34 -7.03 -20.47
C GLU A 61 -27.41 -7.93 -19.24
N GLY A 62 -28.29 -8.93 -19.38
CA GLY A 62 -28.79 -9.79 -18.33
C GLY A 62 -27.77 -10.82 -17.85
N ASP A 63 -27.63 -10.90 -16.53
CA ASP A 63 -27.35 -12.19 -15.90
C ASP A 63 -28.68 -12.92 -15.80
N SER A 64 -28.89 -13.94 -16.62
CA SER A 64 -29.96 -14.90 -16.42
C SER A 64 -29.59 -15.84 -15.28
N ASN A 65 -29.91 -15.45 -14.05
CA ASN A 65 -30.21 -16.41 -13.01
C ASN A 65 -31.73 -16.44 -12.86
N VAL A 66 -32.33 -17.45 -13.46
CA VAL A 66 -33.75 -17.77 -13.29
C VAL A 66 -33.91 -18.28 -11.86
N ASP A 67 -34.60 -17.51 -11.02
CA ASP A 67 -34.98 -17.97 -9.68
C ASP A 67 -36.02 -19.10 -9.80
N ILE A 68 -35.61 -20.33 -9.52
CA ILE A 68 -36.51 -21.50 -9.40
C ILE A 68 -37.26 -21.42 -8.05
N PRO A 69 -38.57 -21.73 -7.99
CA PRO A 69 -39.37 -21.51 -6.79
C PRO A 69 -39.12 -22.59 -5.72
N THR A 70 -39.15 -22.20 -4.45
CA THR A 70 -39.31 -23.15 -3.33
C THR A 70 -40.23 -22.53 -2.27
N GLN A 71 -41.19 -23.33 -1.80
CA GLN A 71 -42.23 -22.91 -0.86
C GLN A 71 -41.78 -23.06 0.60
N THR A 72 -42.16 -22.06 1.43
CA THR A 72 -42.42 -22.07 2.91
C THR A 72 -41.29 -22.54 3.85
N SER A 73 -40.99 -21.98 5.02
CA SER A 73 -41.43 -20.86 5.89
C SER A 73 -40.41 -20.85 7.05
N THR A 74 -39.82 -19.75 7.51
CA THR A 74 -40.31 -18.89 8.61
C THR A 74 -39.23 -17.82 8.86
N ASN A 75 -39.56 -16.57 8.57
CA ASN A 75 -39.11 -15.34 9.24
C ASN A 75 -39.89 -14.21 8.56
N ILE A 76 -40.39 -13.28 9.35
CA ILE A 76 -41.45 -12.32 9.02
C ILE A 76 -40.92 -11.30 7.99
N LEU A 77 -40.85 -11.69 6.72
CA LEU A 77 -40.87 -10.72 5.62
C LEU A 77 -42.34 -10.27 5.47
N PRO A 78 -42.62 -8.97 5.24
CA PRO A 78 -43.94 -8.56 4.78
C PRO A 78 -44.32 -9.40 3.56
N ASP A 79 -45.60 -9.75 3.44
CA ASP A 79 -46.09 -10.55 2.32
C ASP A 79 -45.89 -9.75 1.01
N LEU A 80 -44.68 -9.86 0.43
CA LEU A 80 -44.27 -9.15 -0.77
C LEU A 80 -45.19 -9.49 -1.96
N LYS A 81 -45.97 -10.57 -1.87
CA LYS A 81 -46.96 -10.94 -2.89
C LYS A 81 -48.20 -10.05 -2.85
N ASN A 82 -48.50 -9.43 -1.71
CA ASN A 82 -49.67 -8.57 -1.50
C ASN A 82 -49.32 -7.07 -1.51
N LEU A 83 -48.13 -6.70 -2.01
CA LEU A 83 -47.73 -5.30 -2.19
C LEU A 83 -48.68 -4.59 -3.16
N THR A 84 -49.35 -3.54 -2.68
CA THR A 84 -50.13 -2.63 -3.53
C THR A 84 -49.25 -1.45 -3.94
N TRP A 85 -49.51 -0.91 -5.14
CA TRP A 85 -48.74 0.19 -5.74
C TRP A 85 -49.65 1.37 -6.05
N GLY A 86 -49.28 2.55 -5.57
CA GLY A 86 -50.01 3.80 -5.74
C GLY A 86 -49.14 4.94 -6.26
N PRO A 87 -49.68 6.17 -6.33
CA PRO A 87 -48.92 7.36 -6.69
C PRO A 87 -47.71 7.59 -5.77
N ALA A 88 -46.64 8.19 -6.29
CA ALA A 88 -45.45 8.54 -5.50
C ALA A 88 -45.68 9.83 -4.69
N ASP A 89 -46.56 9.75 -3.68
CA ASP A 89 -46.89 10.87 -2.79
C ASP A 89 -45.71 11.31 -1.89
N ASN A 90 -45.95 12.28 -1.00
CA ASN A 90 -44.95 12.78 -0.05
C ASN A 90 -44.90 11.97 1.27
N ASP A 91 -45.59 10.83 1.38
CA ASP A 91 -45.52 9.98 2.56
C ASP A 91 -44.23 9.13 2.55
N LEU A 92 -43.21 9.57 3.29
CA LEU A 92 -41.89 8.94 3.33
C LEU A 92 -41.65 8.25 4.67
N HIS A 93 -40.62 7.42 4.71
CA HIS A 93 -40.10 6.92 5.99
C HIS A 93 -39.34 8.05 6.67
N ASP A 94 -39.65 8.27 7.95
CA ASP A 94 -38.93 9.20 8.82
C ASP A 94 -38.13 8.40 9.83
N PHE A 95 -36.85 8.17 9.51
CA PHE A 95 -35.92 7.53 10.43
C PHE A 95 -35.07 8.60 11.08
N THR A 96 -35.11 8.66 12.41
CA THR A 96 -34.19 9.51 13.18
C THR A 96 -32.75 9.10 12.87
N PHE A 97 -32.01 10.02 12.27
CA PHE A 97 -30.57 9.85 12.06
C PHE A 97 -29.84 10.05 13.39
N ASN A 98 -28.88 9.15 13.68
CA ASN A 98 -28.11 9.18 14.93
C ASN A 98 -28.96 9.17 16.21
N PRO A 99 -29.84 8.17 16.40
CA PRO A 99 -30.71 8.12 17.57
C PRO A 99 -29.94 8.05 18.89
N ASP A 100 -28.73 7.48 18.87
CA ASP A 100 -27.90 7.29 20.07
C ASP A 100 -26.96 8.47 20.34
N GLY A 101 -26.96 9.51 19.51
CA GLY A 101 -26.09 10.68 19.70
C GLY A 101 -24.59 10.38 19.61
N LEU A 102 -24.19 9.37 18.85
CA LEU A 102 -22.78 9.02 18.65
C LEU A 102 -22.01 10.17 17.99
N ASN A 103 -20.72 10.28 18.32
CA ASN A 103 -19.84 11.21 17.63
C ASN A 103 -19.51 10.68 16.22
N ILE A 104 -20.14 11.27 15.21
CA ILE A 104 -20.02 10.86 13.80
C ILE A 104 -18.79 11.50 13.18
N GLY A 105 -18.12 10.74 12.33
CA GLY A 105 -16.99 11.22 11.53
C GLY A 105 -15.70 10.56 11.96
N ILE A 106 -14.61 11.32 11.89
CA ILE A 106 -13.29 10.83 12.28
C ILE A 106 -13.25 10.73 13.80
N ASN A 107 -12.68 9.64 14.31
CA ASN A 107 -12.46 9.45 15.75
C ASN A 107 -11.72 10.66 16.36
N ASP A 108 -12.22 11.19 17.48
CA ASP A 108 -11.67 12.37 18.16
C ASP A 108 -10.20 12.21 18.55
N ASP A 109 -9.77 11.00 18.90
CA ASP A 109 -8.38 10.73 19.26
C ASP A 109 -7.44 11.04 18.10
N ILE A 110 -7.84 10.71 16.86
CA ILE A 110 -7.07 11.07 15.66
C ILE A 110 -7.03 12.59 15.50
N LEU A 111 -8.17 13.27 15.67
CA LEU A 111 -8.25 14.72 15.54
C LEU A 111 -7.37 15.44 16.57
N CYS A 112 -7.25 14.89 17.77
CA CYS A 112 -6.46 15.46 18.85
C CYS A 112 -4.97 15.14 18.74
N THR A 113 -4.62 13.90 18.37
CA THR A 113 -3.23 13.40 18.40
C THR A 113 -2.49 13.58 17.07
N LEU A 114 -3.21 13.60 15.94
CA LEU A 114 -2.62 13.63 14.59
C LEU A 114 -2.95 14.90 13.80
N ASN A 115 -3.40 15.98 14.46
CA ASN A 115 -3.65 17.28 13.80
C ASN A 115 -2.42 17.83 13.04
N ASN A 116 -1.23 17.57 13.56
CA ASN A 116 0.07 17.91 12.96
C ASN A 116 0.84 16.64 12.52
N GLY A 117 0.11 15.52 12.37
CA GLY A 117 0.68 14.25 11.95
C GLY A 117 1.17 14.27 10.52
N THR A 118 2.14 13.43 10.23
CA THR A 118 2.75 13.23 8.92
C THR A 118 2.02 12.11 8.15
N PRO A 119 2.20 12.01 6.82
CA PRO A 119 1.60 10.93 6.03
C PRO A 119 1.81 9.51 6.60
N ILE A 120 2.98 9.23 7.18
CA ILE A 120 3.29 7.91 7.73
C ILE A 120 2.46 7.60 8.98
N ASP A 121 2.19 8.60 9.82
CA ASP A 121 1.38 8.43 11.05
C ASP A 121 -0.04 7.96 10.70
N PHE A 122 -0.64 8.53 9.64
CA PHE A 122 -1.95 8.10 9.16
C PHE A 122 -1.93 6.74 8.45
N TYR A 123 -0.81 6.36 7.83
CA TYR A 123 -0.66 5.03 7.22
C TYR A 123 -0.54 3.94 8.29
N TYR A 124 0.16 4.22 9.38
CA TYR A 124 0.31 3.32 10.53
C TYR A 124 -0.94 3.16 11.38
N LEU A 125 -2.00 3.95 11.16
CA LEU A 125 -3.34 3.61 11.67
C LEU A 125 -3.88 2.30 11.09
N PHE A 126 -3.41 1.90 9.91
CA PHE A 126 -3.86 0.70 9.20
C PHE A 126 -2.80 -0.40 9.17
N ILE A 127 -1.54 -0.01 8.99
CA ILE A 127 -0.40 -0.91 8.86
C ILE A 127 0.52 -0.71 10.07
N ASP A 128 -0.02 -0.99 11.25
CA ASP A 128 0.69 -0.87 12.52
C ASP A 128 1.65 -2.05 12.76
N ASP A 129 2.31 -2.05 13.91
CA ASP A 129 3.29 -3.09 14.25
C ASP A 129 2.63 -4.47 14.39
N GLU A 130 1.33 -4.57 14.71
CA GLU A 130 0.59 -5.83 14.72
C GLU A 130 0.50 -6.42 13.30
N VAL A 131 0.10 -5.60 12.32
CA VAL A 131 0.06 -6.01 10.91
C VAL A 131 1.45 -6.42 10.41
N ILE A 132 2.48 -5.61 10.70
CA ILE A 132 3.85 -5.91 10.25
C ILE A 132 4.37 -7.18 10.92
N SER A 133 4.15 -7.35 12.21
CA SER A 133 4.58 -8.53 12.98
C SER A 133 3.93 -9.80 12.49
N LEU A 134 2.65 -9.76 12.11
CA LEU A 134 1.97 -10.89 11.45
C LEU A 134 2.69 -11.26 10.15
N ILE A 135 3.00 -10.30 9.28
CA ILE A 135 3.70 -10.55 8.01
C ILE A 135 5.08 -11.15 8.27
N VAL A 136 5.84 -10.61 9.20
CA VAL A 136 7.18 -11.11 9.58
C VAL A 136 7.09 -12.56 10.07
N THR A 137 6.21 -12.81 11.04
CA THR A 137 6.06 -14.11 11.68
C THR A 137 5.69 -15.19 10.67
N GLU A 138 4.69 -14.93 9.82
CA GLU A 138 4.21 -15.92 8.86
C GLU A 138 5.19 -16.11 7.70
N THR A 139 5.91 -15.07 7.29
CA THR A 139 6.95 -15.16 6.26
C THR A 139 8.13 -16.00 6.73
N ASN A 140 8.63 -15.75 7.94
CA ASN A 140 9.72 -16.54 8.53
C ASN A 140 9.29 -18.01 8.73
N ARG A 141 8.08 -18.24 9.25
CA ARG A 141 7.55 -19.59 9.41
C ARG A 141 7.49 -20.34 8.08
N TYR A 142 6.97 -19.70 7.03
CA TYR A 142 6.87 -20.30 5.70
C TYR A 142 8.25 -20.62 5.13
N ALA A 143 9.18 -19.66 5.17
CA ALA A 143 10.52 -19.83 4.64
C ALA A 143 11.30 -20.93 5.39
N ASN A 144 11.26 -20.95 6.72
CA ASN A 144 11.92 -21.97 7.53
C ASN A 144 11.33 -23.37 7.31
N LYS A 145 10.01 -23.47 7.13
CA LYS A 145 9.36 -24.75 6.75
C LYS A 145 9.82 -25.23 5.37
N LYS A 146 9.94 -24.31 4.40
CA LYS A 146 10.48 -24.64 3.08
C LYS A 146 11.95 -25.01 3.17
N LEU A 147 12.74 -24.36 4.02
CA LEU A 147 14.16 -24.62 4.27
C LEU A 147 14.43 -25.99 4.91
N ALA A 148 13.51 -26.48 5.73
CA ALA A 148 13.56 -27.81 6.32
C ALA A 148 13.12 -28.94 5.35
N SER A 149 12.64 -28.60 4.15
CA SER A 149 12.17 -29.60 3.19
C SER A 149 13.33 -30.39 2.58
N PRO A 150 13.21 -31.73 2.43
CA PRO A 150 14.28 -32.55 1.84
C PRO A 150 14.54 -32.26 0.36
N ASN A 151 13.66 -31.52 -0.31
CA ASN A 151 13.67 -31.32 -1.77
C ASN A 151 14.35 -30.00 -2.21
N ILE A 152 15.11 -29.35 -1.35
CA ILE A 152 15.77 -28.09 -1.71
C ILE A 152 17.01 -28.37 -2.55
N LYS A 153 17.05 -27.73 -3.73
CA LYS A 153 18.23 -27.77 -4.59
C LYS A 153 19.45 -27.23 -3.85
N ARG A 154 20.60 -27.88 -3.99
CA ARG A 154 21.88 -27.49 -3.36
C ARG A 154 22.24 -26.01 -3.57
N HIS A 155 21.94 -25.48 -4.76
CA HIS A 155 22.23 -24.09 -5.15
C HIS A 155 21.04 -23.13 -4.99
N SER A 156 19.96 -23.56 -4.32
CA SER A 156 18.79 -22.71 -4.11
C SER A 156 19.15 -21.46 -3.30
N ARG A 157 18.70 -20.28 -3.73
CA ARG A 157 18.85 -19.03 -2.95
C ARG A 157 18.19 -19.10 -1.57
N LEU A 158 17.20 -19.98 -1.39
CA LEU A 158 16.57 -20.22 -0.10
C LEU A 158 17.57 -20.74 0.95
N GLN A 159 18.65 -21.43 0.55
CA GLN A 159 19.71 -21.86 1.46
C GLN A 159 20.40 -20.69 2.19
N LYS A 160 20.32 -19.47 1.61
CA LYS A 160 20.85 -18.23 2.19
C LYS A 160 19.79 -17.45 2.97
N TRP A 161 18.66 -18.08 3.32
CA TRP A 161 17.60 -17.43 4.08
C TRP A 161 18.09 -17.04 5.47
N ILE A 162 17.86 -15.77 5.79
CA ILE A 162 17.95 -15.23 7.14
C ILE A 162 16.56 -14.72 7.46
N ASP A 163 16.11 -14.95 8.69
CA ASP A 163 14.80 -14.47 9.13
C ASP A 163 14.68 -12.96 8.93
N THR A 164 13.56 -12.57 8.34
CA THR A 164 13.20 -11.17 8.17
C THR A 164 12.75 -10.56 9.49
N ASN A 165 12.71 -9.23 9.54
CA ASN A 165 12.25 -8.47 10.69
C ASN A 165 11.37 -7.31 10.22
N GLU A 166 10.78 -6.59 11.17
CA GLU A 166 9.83 -5.51 10.90
C GLU A 166 10.45 -4.40 10.04
N SER A 167 11.70 -4.01 10.31
CA SER A 167 12.40 -2.98 9.54
C SER A 167 12.61 -3.43 8.09
N GLU A 168 12.97 -4.69 7.88
CA GLU A 168 13.16 -5.24 6.55
C GLU A 168 11.85 -5.38 5.78
N ILE A 169 10.75 -5.79 6.42
CA ILE A 169 9.41 -5.81 5.81
C ILE A 169 8.91 -4.40 5.49
N LYS A 170 9.14 -3.41 6.37
CA LYS A 170 8.83 -1.99 6.10
C LYS A 170 9.59 -1.50 4.85
N ASN A 171 10.89 -1.78 4.76
CA ASN A 171 11.70 -1.48 3.57
C ASN A 171 11.19 -2.19 2.31
N PHE A 172 10.85 -3.48 2.41
CA PHE A 172 10.31 -4.28 1.32
C PHE A 172 8.99 -3.69 0.77
N LEU A 173 8.05 -3.33 1.65
CA LEU A 173 6.80 -2.67 1.26
C LEU A 173 7.04 -1.29 0.65
N GLY A 174 8.00 -0.52 1.19
CA GLY A 174 8.43 0.77 0.63
C GLY A 174 9.00 0.63 -0.78
N ILE A 175 9.81 -0.40 -1.03
CA ILE A 175 10.33 -0.72 -2.37
C ILE A 175 9.18 -1.07 -3.32
N ILE A 176 8.22 -1.90 -2.91
CA ILE A 176 7.06 -2.24 -3.75
C ILE A 176 6.26 -0.98 -4.08
N MET A 177 6.02 -0.11 -3.10
CA MET A 177 5.32 1.16 -3.33
C MET A 177 6.09 2.09 -4.28
N TYR A 178 7.43 2.12 -4.19
CA TYR A 178 8.30 2.82 -5.15
C TYR A 178 8.12 2.28 -6.56
N MET A 179 8.09 0.95 -6.73
CA MET A 179 7.92 0.32 -8.04
C MET A 179 6.60 0.68 -8.72
N GLY A 180 5.53 0.97 -7.95
CA GLY A 180 4.27 1.48 -8.50
C GLY A 180 4.35 2.93 -8.97
N THR A 181 5.21 3.74 -8.33
CA THR A 181 5.41 5.15 -8.70
C THR A 181 6.36 5.29 -9.89
N VAL A 182 7.44 4.52 -9.90
CA VAL A 182 8.47 4.52 -10.95
C VAL A 182 8.43 3.17 -11.63
N ASN A 183 7.78 3.05 -12.79
CA ASN A 183 7.66 1.78 -13.51
C ASN A 183 8.91 1.51 -14.37
N MET A 184 9.68 0.49 -14.01
CA MET A 184 10.77 -0.03 -14.84
C MET A 184 10.39 -1.33 -15.55
N PRO A 185 11.06 -1.65 -16.69
CA PRO A 185 10.70 -2.80 -17.54
C PRO A 185 10.71 -4.14 -16.79
N THR A 186 11.70 -4.37 -15.93
CA THR A 186 11.83 -5.61 -15.15
C THR A 186 12.12 -5.30 -13.69
N ILE A 187 11.90 -6.28 -12.80
CA ILE A 187 12.30 -6.16 -11.38
C ILE A 187 13.81 -5.94 -11.26
N ALA A 188 14.61 -6.66 -12.05
CA ALA A 188 16.07 -6.52 -12.03
C ALA A 188 16.54 -5.12 -12.44
N SER A 189 15.79 -4.42 -13.31
CA SER A 189 16.13 -3.07 -13.79
C SER A 189 16.31 -2.06 -12.67
N TYR A 190 15.59 -2.22 -11.56
CA TYR A 190 15.70 -1.34 -10.39
C TYR A 190 17.05 -1.43 -9.68
N TRP A 191 17.82 -2.49 -9.91
CA TRP A 191 19.14 -2.70 -9.31
C TRP A 191 20.30 -2.55 -10.31
N THR A 192 20.02 -2.08 -11.52
CA THR A 192 21.05 -1.90 -12.56
C THR A 192 21.84 -0.61 -12.31
N SER A 193 23.17 -0.65 -12.52
CA SER A 193 24.06 0.52 -12.46
C SER A 193 24.02 1.39 -13.73
N SER A 194 23.06 1.14 -14.62
CA SER A 194 22.93 1.88 -15.89
C SER A 194 22.40 3.27 -15.62
N HIS A 195 23.08 4.29 -16.16
CA HIS A 195 22.67 5.69 -16.00
C HIS A 195 21.21 5.94 -16.44
N LEU A 196 20.69 5.16 -17.39
CA LEU A 196 19.33 5.27 -17.90
C LEU A 196 18.25 4.80 -16.91
N LEU A 197 18.58 3.89 -15.99
CA LEU A 197 17.63 3.22 -15.07
C LEU A 197 18.08 3.34 -13.61
N THR A 198 18.82 4.40 -13.28
CA THR A 198 19.41 4.60 -11.96
C THR A 198 18.34 4.65 -10.87
N SER A 199 18.54 3.87 -9.81
CA SER A 199 17.73 3.91 -8.59
C SER A 199 18.61 3.79 -7.35
N HIS A 200 18.09 4.17 -6.19
CA HIS A 200 18.77 4.01 -4.90
C HIS A 200 18.37 2.72 -4.16
N LEU A 201 17.61 1.83 -4.81
CA LEU A 201 17.06 0.64 -4.15
C LEU A 201 18.15 -0.36 -3.71
N SER A 202 19.28 -0.40 -4.41
CA SER A 202 20.43 -1.24 -4.05
C SER A 202 21.03 -0.91 -2.67
N HIS A 203 20.93 0.35 -2.22
CA HIS A 203 21.41 0.77 -0.90
C HIS A 203 20.44 0.34 0.22
N ILE A 204 19.16 0.13 -0.11
CA ILE A 204 18.12 -0.26 0.84
C ILE A 204 18.16 -1.78 1.03
N MET A 205 18.04 -2.53 -0.05
CA MET A 205 17.98 -3.99 -0.05
C MET A 205 18.62 -4.53 -1.34
N SER A 206 19.34 -5.64 -1.29
CA SER A 206 19.88 -6.26 -2.51
C SER A 206 18.76 -6.86 -3.36
N ARG A 207 18.94 -6.91 -4.69
CA ARG A 207 17.99 -7.56 -5.61
C ARG A 207 17.65 -8.98 -5.17
N ASN A 208 18.69 -9.76 -4.85
CA ASN A 208 18.53 -11.15 -4.45
C ASN A 208 17.72 -11.29 -3.16
N ARG A 209 17.93 -10.41 -2.17
CA ARG A 209 17.12 -10.42 -0.94
C ARG A 209 15.68 -9.99 -1.20
N PHE A 210 15.46 -8.96 -2.02
CA PHE A 210 14.12 -8.52 -2.41
C PHE A 210 13.33 -9.63 -3.09
N GLU A 211 13.92 -10.31 -4.08
CA GLU A 211 13.27 -11.43 -4.77
C GLU A 211 13.05 -12.63 -3.86
N LEU A 212 13.96 -12.88 -2.91
CA LEU A 212 13.80 -13.95 -1.91
C LEU A 212 12.64 -13.67 -0.96
N LEU A 213 12.50 -12.43 -0.47
CA LEU A 213 11.33 -12.00 0.31
C LEU A 213 10.05 -12.05 -0.53
N LEU A 214 10.08 -11.51 -1.74
CA LEU A 214 8.93 -11.52 -2.65
C LEU A 214 8.45 -12.94 -2.93
N SER A 215 9.37 -13.91 -3.04
CA SER A 215 9.06 -15.32 -3.30
C SER A 215 8.57 -16.09 -2.08
N HIS A 216 8.80 -15.61 -0.85
CA HIS A 216 8.43 -16.30 0.40
C HIS A 216 7.44 -15.53 1.29
N ILE A 217 7.07 -14.30 0.93
CA ILE A 217 6.11 -13.52 1.72
C ILE A 217 4.78 -14.28 1.86
N HIS A 218 4.31 -14.34 3.10
CA HIS A 218 3.21 -15.18 3.54
C HIS A 218 2.42 -14.52 4.68
N PHE A 219 1.17 -14.94 4.88
CA PHE A 219 0.22 -14.24 5.76
C PHE A 219 -0.63 -15.16 6.65
N GLN A 220 -0.36 -16.47 6.65
CA GLN A 220 -1.11 -17.46 7.41
C GLN A 220 -0.23 -18.61 7.87
N ASN A 221 -0.48 -19.12 9.08
CA ASN A 221 0.10 -20.38 9.48
C ASN A 221 -0.53 -21.54 8.68
N ASN A 222 0.23 -22.14 7.75
CA ASN A 222 -0.24 -23.26 6.95
C ASN A 222 -0.57 -24.51 7.78
N ASP A 223 -0.04 -24.66 9.00
CA ASP A 223 -0.25 -25.84 9.84
C ASP A 223 -1.63 -25.86 10.52
N VAL A 224 -2.26 -24.69 10.68
CA VAL A 224 -3.59 -24.55 11.29
C VAL A 224 -4.62 -23.98 10.33
N ALA A 225 -4.26 -23.81 9.06
CA ALA A 225 -5.13 -23.21 8.06
C ALA A 225 -6.33 -24.12 7.73
N ASN A 226 -7.54 -23.55 7.75
CA ASN A 226 -8.73 -24.26 7.31
C ASN A 226 -8.76 -24.34 5.77
N LEU A 227 -8.34 -25.49 5.22
CA LEU A 227 -8.29 -25.71 3.77
C LEU A 227 -9.66 -25.69 3.07
N ASN A 228 -10.77 -25.78 3.82
CA ASN A 228 -12.11 -25.62 3.26
C ASN A 228 -12.43 -24.15 2.95
N ASN A 229 -11.73 -23.19 3.57
CA ASN A 229 -11.84 -21.77 3.25
C ASN A 229 -10.92 -21.45 2.06
N ARG A 230 -11.47 -21.05 0.92
CA ARG A 230 -10.67 -20.69 -0.28
C ARG A 230 -9.71 -19.51 -0.05
N LEU A 231 -9.98 -18.67 0.95
CA LEU A 231 -9.17 -17.52 1.32
C LEU A 231 -8.16 -17.81 2.45
N TYR A 232 -7.98 -19.07 2.84
CA TYR A 232 -7.17 -19.44 4.02
C TYR A 232 -5.78 -18.79 4.06
N LYS A 233 -5.11 -18.62 2.89
CA LYS A 233 -3.76 -18.04 2.80
C LYS A 233 -3.66 -16.61 3.30
N ILE A 234 -4.78 -15.90 3.39
CA ILE A 234 -4.84 -14.47 3.75
C ILE A 234 -5.90 -14.17 4.80
N GLN A 235 -6.64 -15.16 5.31
CA GLN A 235 -7.79 -14.90 6.18
C GLN A 235 -7.42 -14.02 7.38
N ASN A 236 -6.33 -14.33 8.08
CA ASN A 236 -5.87 -13.54 9.23
C ASN A 236 -5.61 -12.07 8.89
N ILE A 237 -4.93 -11.78 7.76
CA ILE A 237 -4.64 -10.40 7.36
C ILE A 237 -5.92 -9.67 6.90
N LEU A 238 -6.89 -10.38 6.31
CA LEU A 238 -8.15 -9.78 5.88
C LEU A 238 -9.00 -9.36 7.09
N ASP A 239 -9.06 -10.21 8.11
CA ASP A 239 -9.83 -9.93 9.33
C ASP A 239 -9.21 -8.75 10.09
N LEU A 240 -7.88 -8.75 10.24
CA LEU A 240 -7.14 -7.67 10.87
C LEU A 240 -7.35 -6.33 10.14
N LEU A 241 -7.21 -6.29 8.81
CA LEU A 241 -7.41 -5.06 8.06
C LEU A 241 -8.86 -4.57 8.10
N ASN A 242 -9.85 -5.47 8.06
CA ASN A 242 -11.26 -5.07 8.23
C ASN A 242 -11.52 -4.46 9.61
N GLN A 243 -10.87 -4.97 10.67
CA GLN A 243 -10.94 -4.36 12.01
C GLN A 243 -10.34 -2.95 12.01
N LYS A 244 -9.16 -2.74 11.44
CA LYS A 244 -8.52 -1.41 11.37
C LYS A 244 -9.32 -0.44 10.51
N PHE A 245 -9.93 -0.90 9.41
CA PHE A 245 -10.63 -0.02 8.46
C PHE A 245 -11.89 0.60 9.07
N LYS A 246 -12.63 -0.14 9.91
CA LYS A 246 -13.83 0.39 10.58
C LYS A 246 -13.55 1.22 11.83
N GLN A 247 -12.36 1.12 12.42
CA GLN A 247 -12.04 1.70 13.73
C GLN A 247 -12.03 3.24 13.74
N TRP A 248 -11.60 3.87 12.65
CA TRP A 248 -11.23 5.28 12.64
C TRP A 248 -12.31 6.24 12.16
N VAL A 249 -13.38 5.71 11.55
CA VAL A 249 -14.46 6.52 10.98
C VAL A 249 -15.81 5.92 11.33
N ILE A 250 -16.62 6.68 12.07
CA ILE A 250 -18.04 6.41 12.21
C ILE A 250 -18.75 7.07 11.02
N PRO A 251 -19.41 6.31 10.14
CA PRO A 251 -20.04 6.87 8.95
C PRO A 251 -21.13 7.87 9.28
N SER A 252 -21.18 8.93 8.48
CA SER A 252 -22.27 9.90 8.49
C SER A 252 -23.50 9.32 7.78
N HIS A 253 -24.30 10.17 7.15
CA HIS A 253 -25.60 9.81 6.58
C HIS A 253 -25.51 8.84 5.40
N ASP A 254 -24.48 8.94 4.56
CA ASP A 254 -24.40 8.24 3.27
C ASP A 254 -23.31 7.17 3.23
N MET A 255 -23.68 5.99 2.72
CA MET A 255 -22.77 4.87 2.47
C MET A 255 -23.02 4.25 1.11
N CYS A 256 -22.00 3.67 0.49
CA CYS A 256 -22.12 3.03 -0.83
C CYS A 256 -21.50 1.63 -0.81
N ILE A 257 -22.21 0.65 -1.38
CA ILE A 257 -21.64 -0.66 -1.72
C ILE A 257 -21.53 -0.78 -3.22
N ASP A 258 -20.35 -1.20 -3.67
CA ASP A 258 -20.09 -1.59 -5.04
C ASP A 258 -18.84 -2.48 -5.09
N GLU A 259 -18.42 -2.86 -6.29
CA GLU A 259 -17.35 -3.83 -6.51
C GLU A 259 -16.13 -3.22 -7.18
N SER A 260 -14.98 -3.57 -6.64
CA SER A 260 -13.67 -3.32 -7.23
C SER A 260 -13.09 -4.60 -7.83
N MET A 261 -12.15 -4.44 -8.75
CA MET A 261 -11.48 -5.56 -9.41
C MET A 261 -9.97 -5.50 -9.21
N ILE A 262 -9.40 -6.56 -8.66
CA ILE A 262 -7.95 -6.74 -8.56
C ILE A 262 -7.51 -7.59 -9.75
N ALA A 263 -6.90 -6.95 -10.74
CA ALA A 263 -6.50 -7.60 -12.00
C ALA A 263 -5.65 -8.86 -11.74
N PHE A 264 -6.06 -10.02 -12.21
CA PHE A 264 -5.29 -11.26 -12.03
C PHE A 264 -5.61 -12.24 -13.16
N GLN A 265 -4.57 -12.72 -13.85
CA GLN A 265 -4.71 -13.61 -15.01
C GLN A 265 -4.38 -15.07 -14.71
N GLY A 266 -3.72 -15.36 -13.57
CA GLY A 266 -3.31 -16.72 -13.21
C GLY A 266 -4.47 -17.69 -12.93
N ARG A 267 -4.11 -18.91 -12.55
CA ARG A 267 -5.04 -20.00 -12.26
C ARG A 267 -5.64 -19.84 -10.85
N LEU A 268 -6.93 -19.57 -10.79
CA LEU A 268 -7.67 -19.33 -9.56
C LEU A 268 -9.15 -19.67 -9.75
N VAL A 269 -9.70 -20.53 -8.89
CA VAL A 269 -11.06 -21.07 -9.06
C VAL A 269 -12.15 -19.99 -8.94
N PHE A 270 -11.90 -18.93 -8.18
CA PHE A 270 -12.84 -17.83 -7.95
C PHE A 270 -12.45 -16.54 -8.68
N LYS A 271 -11.59 -16.64 -9.71
CA LYS A 271 -11.36 -15.54 -10.65
C LYS A 271 -12.69 -15.17 -11.32
N GLN A 272 -12.92 -13.88 -11.52
CA GLN A 272 -14.13 -13.35 -12.13
C GLN A 272 -13.79 -12.60 -13.41
N TYR A 273 -14.70 -12.68 -14.37
CA TYR A 273 -14.72 -11.82 -15.54
C TYR A 273 -15.80 -10.76 -15.34
N ILE A 274 -15.45 -9.48 -15.41
CA ILE A 274 -16.38 -8.36 -15.38
C ILE A 274 -16.09 -7.47 -16.58
N GLN A 275 -16.94 -7.59 -17.61
CA GLN A 275 -16.77 -6.94 -18.90
C GLN A 275 -16.61 -5.41 -18.80
N THR A 276 -17.33 -4.77 -17.87
CA THR A 276 -17.37 -3.31 -17.71
C THR A 276 -16.14 -2.72 -17.02
N LYS A 277 -15.25 -3.55 -16.45
CA LYS A 277 -14.05 -3.07 -15.74
C LYS A 277 -12.86 -3.01 -16.68
N ARG A 278 -12.01 -1.97 -16.52
CA ARG A 278 -10.75 -1.80 -17.29
C ARG A 278 -9.90 -3.06 -17.30
N HIS A 279 -9.77 -3.70 -16.14
CA HIS A 279 -9.22 -5.05 -16.03
C HIS A 279 -10.36 -6.04 -15.91
N ARG A 280 -10.65 -6.75 -17.01
CA ARG A 280 -11.83 -7.62 -17.08
C ARG A 280 -11.68 -8.89 -16.24
N TYR A 281 -10.47 -9.44 -16.11
CA TYR A 281 -10.20 -10.65 -15.33
C TYR A 281 -9.49 -10.34 -14.01
N GLY A 282 -9.99 -10.89 -12.91
CA GLY A 282 -9.33 -10.73 -11.62
C GLY A 282 -10.09 -11.26 -10.42
N VAL A 283 -9.67 -10.81 -9.24
CA VAL A 283 -10.35 -11.10 -7.97
C VAL A 283 -11.34 -9.96 -7.70
N LYS A 284 -12.62 -10.30 -7.61
CA LYS A 284 -13.70 -9.37 -7.26
C LYS A 284 -13.66 -9.06 -5.76
N VAL A 285 -13.76 -7.77 -5.42
CA VAL A 285 -13.79 -7.28 -4.04
C VAL A 285 -15.03 -6.43 -3.84
N PHE A 286 -15.89 -6.81 -2.90
CA PHE A 286 -17.00 -5.98 -2.47
C PHE A 286 -16.49 -4.96 -1.45
N LYS A 287 -16.80 -3.67 -1.63
CA LYS A 287 -16.39 -2.61 -0.69
C LYS A 287 -17.60 -1.84 -0.19
N LEU A 288 -17.61 -1.53 1.10
CA LEU A 288 -18.46 -0.52 1.72
C LEU A 288 -17.64 0.77 1.87
N CYS A 289 -18.03 1.80 1.13
CA CYS A 289 -17.32 3.08 1.06
C CYS A 289 -18.16 4.23 1.57
N VAL A 290 -17.48 5.25 2.10
CA VAL A 290 -18.07 6.50 2.57
C VAL A 290 -17.30 7.72 2.08
N SER A 291 -17.95 8.87 2.16
CA SER A 291 -17.43 10.11 1.61
C SER A 291 -16.08 10.54 2.23
N PRO A 292 -15.14 11.04 1.40
CA PRO A 292 -15.20 11.10 -0.06
C PRO A 292 -14.76 9.81 -0.76
N CYS A 293 -13.92 8.98 -0.14
CA CYS A 293 -13.37 7.77 -0.76
C CYS A 293 -12.83 6.75 0.25
N TYR A 294 -13.36 6.76 1.48
CA TYR A 294 -12.88 5.90 2.55
C TYR A 294 -13.57 4.54 2.52
N THR A 295 -12.81 3.44 2.52
CA THR A 295 -13.33 2.07 2.61
C THR A 295 -13.45 1.66 4.08
N LEU A 296 -14.67 1.43 4.56
CA LEU A 296 -14.96 0.98 5.93
C LEU A 296 -14.78 -0.53 6.12
N LYS A 297 -15.23 -1.29 5.12
CA LYS A 297 -15.27 -2.75 5.17
C LYS A 297 -15.17 -3.30 3.75
N PHE A 298 -14.56 -4.46 3.60
CA PHE A 298 -14.48 -5.14 2.32
C PHE A 298 -14.63 -6.66 2.48
N LYS A 299 -15.03 -7.31 1.38
CA LYS A 299 -15.15 -8.77 1.30
C LYS A 299 -14.60 -9.27 -0.02
N ILE A 300 -13.70 -10.24 0.03
CA ILE A 300 -13.16 -10.89 -1.16
C ILE A 300 -14.16 -11.94 -1.64
N TYR A 301 -14.51 -11.91 -2.93
CA TYR A 301 -15.31 -12.96 -3.54
C TYR A 301 -14.52 -14.28 -3.58
N SER A 302 -15.14 -15.36 -3.13
CA SER A 302 -14.54 -16.69 -2.99
C SER A 302 -15.29 -17.77 -3.76
N GLY A 303 -16.41 -17.46 -4.42
CA GLY A 303 -17.22 -18.40 -5.20
C GLY A 303 -18.02 -19.40 -4.38
N LYS A 304 -18.15 -19.19 -3.07
CA LYS A 304 -18.97 -20.01 -2.14
C LYS A 304 -20.15 -19.24 -1.55
N GLU A 305 -20.38 -18.01 -1.99
CA GLU A 305 -21.42 -17.12 -1.46
C GLU A 305 -22.84 -17.64 -1.75
N SER A 306 -22.99 -18.57 -2.68
CA SER A 306 -24.25 -19.26 -3.02
C SER A 306 -24.64 -20.40 -2.07
N VAL A 307 -23.73 -20.86 -1.19
CA VAL A 307 -23.88 -22.15 -0.47
C VAL A 307 -24.65 -22.04 0.85
N VAL A 308 -24.95 -20.83 1.34
CA VAL A 308 -25.59 -20.63 2.66
C VAL A 308 -27.07 -20.21 2.49
N ASP A 309 -27.97 -21.03 3.06
CA ASP A 309 -29.43 -20.92 3.29
C ASP A 309 -30.37 -20.17 2.31
N LYS A 310 -31.59 -20.73 2.19
CA LYS A 310 -32.42 -20.79 0.96
C LYS A 310 -33.48 -19.69 0.75
N ASN A 311 -33.50 -18.59 1.52
CA ASN A 311 -34.57 -17.59 1.39
C ASN A 311 -34.15 -16.25 0.79
N ASP A 312 -32.89 -15.83 0.96
CA ASP A 312 -32.39 -14.53 0.50
C ASP A 312 -31.48 -14.64 -0.71
N SER A 313 -31.57 -13.66 -1.62
CA SER A 313 -30.64 -13.57 -2.75
C SER A 313 -29.20 -13.41 -2.28
N VAL A 314 -28.25 -13.97 -3.05
CA VAL A 314 -26.80 -13.85 -2.75
C VAL A 314 -26.38 -12.40 -2.57
N SER A 315 -26.89 -11.49 -3.41
CA SER A 315 -26.55 -10.07 -3.34
C SER A 315 -27.13 -9.39 -2.09
N SER A 316 -28.34 -9.74 -1.66
CA SER A 316 -28.91 -9.26 -0.39
C SER A 316 -28.05 -9.66 0.81
N ARG A 317 -27.61 -10.93 0.87
CA ARG A 317 -26.76 -11.42 1.97
C ARG A 317 -25.41 -10.70 2.03
N ILE A 318 -24.81 -10.42 0.87
CA ILE A 318 -23.57 -9.66 0.79
C ILE A 318 -23.77 -8.24 1.33
N VAL A 319 -24.86 -7.57 0.92
CA VAL A 319 -25.19 -6.23 1.41
C VAL A 319 -25.36 -6.25 2.93
N MET A 320 -26.25 -7.09 3.45
CA MET A 320 -26.53 -7.16 4.88
C MET A 320 -25.25 -7.45 5.68
N ASN A 321 -24.38 -8.35 5.22
CA ASN A 321 -23.11 -8.66 5.89
C ASN A 321 -22.12 -7.48 5.91
N LEU A 322 -22.11 -6.64 4.86
CA LEU A 322 -21.23 -5.47 4.80
C LEU A 322 -21.75 -4.33 5.68
N VAL A 323 -23.06 -4.09 5.73
CA VAL A 323 -23.64 -2.96 6.47
C VAL A 323 -24.11 -3.27 7.88
N ASP A 324 -24.08 -4.53 8.33
CA ASP A 324 -24.68 -4.99 9.60
C ASP A 324 -24.41 -4.07 10.80
N GLU A 325 -23.16 -3.62 10.97
CA GLU A 325 -22.70 -2.77 12.07
C GLU A 325 -23.14 -1.30 11.97
N TYR A 326 -23.76 -0.90 10.85
CA TYR A 326 -24.14 0.47 10.51
C TYR A 326 -25.64 0.65 10.28
N LEU A 327 -26.41 -0.41 10.49
CA LEU A 327 -27.87 -0.44 10.43
C LEU A 327 -28.49 0.32 11.62
N ASP A 328 -29.82 0.46 11.59
CA ASP A 328 -30.65 1.03 12.67
C ASP A 328 -30.41 2.50 13.02
N PHE A 329 -29.68 3.22 12.16
CA PHE A 329 -29.19 4.57 12.45
C PHE A 329 -29.78 5.66 11.54
N GLY A 330 -30.78 5.35 10.71
CA GLY A 330 -31.37 6.30 9.77
C GLY A 330 -30.45 6.68 8.59
N ARG A 331 -29.48 5.85 8.24
CA ARG A 331 -28.54 6.09 7.12
C ARG A 331 -29.17 5.78 5.77
N THR A 332 -28.55 6.28 4.71
CA THR A 332 -28.85 5.91 3.32
C THR A 332 -27.73 5.09 2.71
N LEU A 333 -28.11 3.93 2.17
CA LEU A 333 -27.23 3.02 1.44
C LEU A 333 -27.48 3.13 -0.07
N TYR A 334 -26.41 3.43 -0.80
CA TYR A 334 -26.38 3.47 -2.26
C TYR A 334 -25.79 2.18 -2.83
N VAL A 335 -26.51 1.50 -3.72
CA VAL A 335 -26.05 0.24 -4.34
C VAL A 335 -26.39 0.18 -5.83
N ASP A 336 -25.60 -0.55 -6.61
CA ASP A 336 -25.89 -0.79 -8.03
C ASP A 336 -26.94 -1.89 -8.25
N ASN A 337 -27.41 -1.99 -9.48
CA ASN A 337 -28.52 -2.81 -9.94
C ASN A 337 -28.41 -4.33 -9.66
N TRP A 338 -27.20 -4.85 -9.46
CA TRP A 338 -27.02 -6.25 -9.09
C TRP A 338 -27.57 -6.52 -7.68
N TYR A 339 -27.40 -5.56 -6.78
CA TYR A 339 -27.86 -5.58 -5.39
C TYR A 339 -29.32 -5.16 -5.24
N THR A 340 -29.73 -4.10 -5.96
CA THR A 340 -31.04 -3.47 -5.76
C THR A 340 -32.20 -4.43 -6.03
N SER A 341 -33.09 -4.56 -5.05
CA SER A 341 -34.34 -5.31 -5.18
C SER A 341 -35.37 -4.80 -4.18
N VAL A 342 -36.65 -5.03 -4.48
CA VAL A 342 -37.76 -4.74 -3.55
C VAL A 342 -37.58 -5.51 -2.24
N SER A 343 -37.16 -6.78 -2.30
CA SER A 343 -36.91 -7.59 -1.10
C SER A 343 -35.81 -7.01 -0.21
N LEU A 344 -34.67 -6.60 -0.78
CA LEU A 344 -33.61 -5.93 -0.02
C LEU A 344 -34.07 -4.61 0.60
N ALA A 345 -34.89 -3.84 -0.12
CA ALA A 345 -35.44 -2.59 0.38
C ALA A 345 -36.23 -2.81 1.69
N HIS A 346 -37.04 -3.87 1.76
CA HIS A 346 -37.81 -4.18 2.96
C HIS A 346 -36.92 -4.62 4.13
N GLN A 347 -35.93 -5.47 3.89
CA GLN A 347 -34.96 -5.88 4.93
C GLN A 347 -34.23 -4.68 5.54
N LEU A 348 -33.84 -3.70 4.71
CA LEU A 348 -33.18 -2.49 5.19
C LEU A 348 -34.15 -1.53 5.91
N LEU A 349 -35.41 -1.45 5.48
CA LEU A 349 -36.44 -0.65 6.15
C LEU A 349 -36.76 -1.19 7.56
N GLU A 350 -36.83 -2.51 7.72
CA GLU A 350 -36.97 -3.16 9.04
C GLU A 350 -35.82 -2.78 9.98
N ARG A 351 -34.65 -2.51 9.40
CA ARG A 351 -33.42 -2.10 10.09
C ARG A 351 -33.12 -0.60 9.94
N LYS A 352 -34.19 0.22 9.87
CA LYS A 352 -34.19 1.70 9.80
C LYS A 352 -33.11 2.29 8.90
N THR A 353 -32.91 1.70 7.73
CA THR A 353 -31.89 2.09 6.75
C THR A 353 -32.53 2.31 5.39
N HIS A 354 -32.30 3.47 4.78
CA HIS A 354 -32.81 3.75 3.44
C HIS A 354 -31.97 3.06 2.38
N LEU A 355 -32.62 2.62 1.30
CA LEU A 355 -31.99 2.08 0.11
C LEU A 355 -32.21 3.03 -1.07
N VAL A 356 -31.16 3.28 -1.84
CA VAL A 356 -31.20 3.98 -3.11
C VAL A 356 -30.35 3.22 -4.12
N GLY A 357 -30.91 2.89 -5.27
CA GLY A 357 -30.12 2.19 -6.28
C GLY A 357 -30.76 2.19 -7.65
N THR A 358 -29.94 1.93 -8.66
CA THR A 358 -30.42 1.57 -10.00
C THR A 358 -31.13 0.21 -9.91
N LEU A 359 -32.18 0.00 -10.69
CA LEU A 359 -33.02 -1.20 -10.61
C LEU A 359 -33.02 -1.95 -11.94
N ARG A 360 -32.81 -3.27 -11.92
CA ARG A 360 -33.05 -4.08 -13.12
C ARG A 360 -34.56 -4.29 -13.31
N PRO A 361 -35.11 -4.08 -14.52
CA PRO A 361 -36.56 -4.15 -14.75
C PRO A 361 -37.13 -5.55 -14.52
N ASN A 362 -36.32 -6.61 -14.71
CA ASN A 362 -36.70 -8.01 -14.55
C ASN A 362 -36.60 -8.55 -13.11
N LYS A 363 -36.28 -7.71 -12.10
CA LYS A 363 -36.32 -8.12 -10.69
C LYS A 363 -37.76 -8.37 -10.24
N LYS A 364 -37.95 -9.36 -9.36
CA LYS A 364 -39.25 -9.71 -8.78
C LYS A 364 -39.86 -8.53 -8.01
N TYR A 365 -41.19 -8.52 -7.95
CA TYR A 365 -42.02 -7.56 -7.23
C TYR A 365 -41.99 -6.12 -7.74
N ASN A 366 -41.29 -5.84 -8.84
CA ASN A 366 -41.34 -4.54 -9.50
C ASN A 366 -42.77 -4.26 -10.03
N PRO A 367 -43.26 -3.02 -9.97
CA PRO A 367 -44.58 -2.66 -10.49
C PRO A 367 -44.59 -2.66 -12.03
N ASP A 368 -45.34 -3.58 -12.61
CA ASP A 368 -45.48 -3.75 -14.06
C ASP A 368 -45.88 -2.45 -14.78
N TYR A 369 -46.75 -1.64 -14.16
CA TYR A 369 -47.22 -0.39 -14.73
C TYR A 369 -46.07 0.60 -14.98
N VAL A 370 -45.13 0.74 -14.04
CA VAL A 370 -43.95 1.61 -14.19
C VAL A 370 -42.98 1.00 -15.20
N ILE A 371 -42.63 -0.28 -15.06
CA ILE A 371 -41.61 -0.94 -15.88
C ILE A 371 -42.00 -0.95 -17.36
N LYS A 372 -43.26 -1.32 -17.68
CA LYS A 372 -43.75 -1.49 -19.05
C LYS A 372 -44.15 -0.17 -19.72
N LYS A 373 -44.27 0.95 -18.98
CA LYS A 373 -44.66 2.24 -19.55
C LYS A 373 -43.63 2.72 -20.58
N LYS A 374 -44.12 3.11 -21.76
CA LYS A 374 -43.30 3.81 -22.77
C LYS A 374 -43.28 5.30 -22.47
N LEU A 375 -42.09 5.88 -22.40
CA LEU A 375 -41.84 7.28 -22.05
C LEU A 375 -41.12 8.01 -23.20
N LYS A 376 -41.44 9.29 -23.39
CA LYS A 376 -40.66 10.23 -24.21
C LYS A 376 -39.48 10.77 -23.40
N LYS A 377 -38.40 11.20 -24.06
CA LYS A 377 -37.21 11.77 -23.40
C LYS A 377 -37.61 12.93 -22.46
N GLY A 378 -37.08 12.92 -21.25
CA GLY A 378 -37.38 13.86 -20.17
C GLY A 378 -38.59 13.48 -19.31
N GLN A 379 -39.39 12.47 -19.70
CA GLN A 379 -40.53 12.04 -18.89
C GLN A 379 -40.10 11.10 -17.77
N VAL A 380 -40.85 11.18 -16.68
CA VAL A 380 -40.73 10.34 -15.49
C VAL A 380 -42.07 9.71 -15.17
N ILE A 381 -42.04 8.51 -14.61
CA ILE A 381 -43.19 7.85 -13.99
C ILE A 381 -42.70 7.09 -12.78
N ALA A 382 -43.45 7.13 -11.68
CA ALA A 382 -43.13 6.40 -10.47
C ALA A 382 -44.38 5.82 -9.83
N GLN A 383 -44.20 4.74 -9.09
CA GLN A 383 -45.19 4.25 -8.14
C GLN A 383 -44.51 3.98 -6.81
N LYS A 384 -45.27 4.12 -5.73
CA LYS A 384 -44.84 3.80 -4.38
C LYS A 384 -45.66 2.64 -3.85
N SER A 385 -45.01 1.68 -3.20
CA SER A 385 -45.69 0.56 -2.56
C SER A 385 -46.40 0.96 -1.27
N SER A 386 -47.30 0.12 -0.77
CA SER A 386 -47.88 0.24 0.58
C SER A 386 -46.86 0.30 1.72
N SER A 387 -45.63 -0.19 1.48
CA SER A 387 -44.48 -0.12 2.40
C SER A 387 -43.57 1.08 2.15
N LYS A 388 -44.02 2.07 1.38
CA LYS A 388 -43.30 3.29 1.00
C LYS A 388 -41.99 3.06 0.23
N VAL A 389 -41.89 1.96 -0.53
CA VAL A 389 -40.80 1.72 -1.48
C VAL A 389 -41.20 2.31 -2.83
N MET A 390 -40.43 3.25 -3.35
CA MET A 390 -40.68 3.88 -4.64
C MET A 390 -39.86 3.21 -5.74
N VAL A 391 -40.52 2.92 -6.87
CA VAL A 391 -39.89 2.51 -8.12
C VAL A 391 -40.20 3.57 -9.17
N LEU A 392 -39.15 4.09 -9.79
CA LEU A 392 -39.21 5.18 -10.77
C LEU A 392 -38.56 4.76 -12.07
N LYS A 393 -39.21 5.13 -13.18
CA LYS A 393 -38.67 5.02 -14.53
C LYS A 393 -38.55 6.41 -15.13
N PHE A 394 -37.35 6.75 -15.59
CA PHE A 394 -37.02 8.01 -16.23
C PHE A 394 -36.42 7.77 -17.61
N LYS A 395 -36.87 8.53 -18.62
CA LYS A 395 -36.33 8.45 -19.98
C LYS A 395 -35.28 9.53 -20.19
N ASP A 396 -34.01 9.19 -20.12
CA ASP A 396 -32.92 10.05 -20.62
C ASP A 396 -32.61 9.69 -22.10
N LYS A 397 -31.35 9.39 -22.45
CA LYS A 397 -30.99 8.71 -23.70
C LYS A 397 -31.58 7.30 -23.77
N ARG A 398 -31.66 6.62 -22.63
CA ARG A 398 -32.24 5.28 -22.44
C ARG A 398 -33.14 5.28 -21.20
N ASP A 399 -33.90 4.19 -21.03
CA ASP A 399 -34.73 3.99 -19.85
C ASP A 399 -33.84 3.74 -18.63
N LEU A 400 -33.95 4.58 -17.62
CA LEU A 400 -33.32 4.42 -16.32
C LEU A 400 -34.39 4.02 -15.32
N HIS A 401 -34.14 2.94 -14.58
CA HIS A 401 -35.02 2.52 -13.49
C HIS A 401 -34.28 2.70 -12.17
N MET A 402 -34.97 3.27 -11.19
CA MET A 402 -34.46 3.55 -9.86
C MET A 402 -35.40 2.91 -8.83
N LEU A 403 -34.84 2.45 -7.73
CA LEU A 403 -35.57 2.10 -6.52
C LEU A 403 -35.08 3.02 -5.40
N SER A 404 -36.01 3.58 -4.64
CA SER A 404 -35.65 4.32 -3.43
C SER A 404 -36.69 4.17 -2.32
N THR A 405 -36.23 4.20 -1.08
CA THR A 405 -37.08 4.29 0.11
C THR A 405 -37.02 5.64 0.82
N LYS A 406 -36.40 6.64 0.19
CA LYS A 406 -36.20 8.00 0.73
C LYS A 406 -36.75 9.11 -0.17
N HIS A 407 -36.90 8.84 -1.48
CA HIS A 407 -37.24 9.87 -2.46
C HIS A 407 -38.70 9.76 -2.93
N THR A 408 -39.19 10.84 -3.52
CA THR A 408 -40.39 10.89 -4.37
C THR A 408 -39.99 10.99 -5.85
N ASP A 409 -40.94 11.27 -6.74
CA ASP A 409 -40.69 11.51 -8.16
C ASP A 409 -40.26 12.95 -8.49
N ASN A 410 -39.80 13.70 -7.48
CA ASN A 410 -39.30 15.06 -7.63
C ASN A 410 -38.21 15.18 -8.70
N MET A 411 -38.36 16.22 -9.52
CA MET A 411 -37.43 16.56 -10.59
C MET A 411 -36.70 17.86 -10.26
N VAL A 412 -35.37 17.86 -10.41
CA VAL A 412 -34.49 18.99 -10.10
C VAL A 412 -33.83 19.49 -11.38
N MET A 413 -33.78 20.82 -11.54
CA MET A 413 -33.06 21.46 -12.64
C MET A 413 -31.55 21.40 -12.39
N VAL A 414 -30.81 20.80 -13.32
CA VAL A 414 -29.35 20.71 -13.26
C VAL A 414 -28.74 21.75 -14.19
N PRO A 415 -27.96 22.73 -13.67
CA PRO A 415 -27.26 23.69 -14.51
C PRO A 415 -26.13 22.99 -15.29
N ARG A 416 -26.26 22.96 -16.62
CA ARG A 416 -25.24 22.54 -17.61
C ARG A 416 -25.35 23.46 -18.83
N ARG A 417 -24.49 23.26 -19.85
CA ARG A 417 -24.59 23.97 -21.16
C ARG A 417 -26.02 24.01 -21.73
N GLU A 418 -26.83 23.00 -21.41
CA GLU A 418 -28.29 23.01 -21.54
C GLU A 418 -28.89 22.68 -20.16
N ASN A 419 -29.79 23.51 -19.65
CA ASN A 419 -30.51 23.23 -18.40
C ASN A 419 -31.37 21.97 -18.59
N LYS A 420 -31.05 20.89 -17.87
CA LYS A 420 -31.75 19.60 -17.96
C LYS A 420 -32.39 19.26 -16.63
N SER A 421 -33.67 18.89 -16.66
CA SER A 421 -34.38 18.38 -15.49
C SER A 421 -34.06 16.90 -15.28
N LYS A 422 -33.71 16.50 -14.07
CA LYS A 422 -33.40 15.12 -13.69
C LYS A 422 -34.08 14.74 -12.37
N PRO A 423 -34.47 13.47 -12.18
CA PRO A 423 -35.01 13.03 -10.90
C PRO A 423 -33.98 13.23 -9.78
N GLU A 424 -34.42 13.72 -8.62
CA GLU A 424 -33.57 13.94 -7.43
C GLU A 424 -32.82 12.66 -7.04
N VAL A 425 -33.53 11.52 -7.04
CA VAL A 425 -32.98 10.19 -6.74
C VAL A 425 -31.76 9.83 -7.62
N VAL A 426 -31.71 10.33 -8.86
CA VAL A 426 -30.57 10.08 -9.77
C VAL A 426 -29.36 10.92 -9.36
N LEU A 427 -29.57 12.15 -8.90
CA LEU A 427 -28.49 13.03 -8.44
C LEU A 427 -27.86 12.49 -7.15
N ASP A 428 -28.70 12.08 -6.21
CA ASP A 428 -28.26 11.50 -4.95
C ASP A 428 -27.56 10.16 -5.15
N TYR A 429 -28.08 9.29 -6.03
CA TYR A 429 -27.39 8.05 -6.40
C TYR A 429 -25.98 8.32 -6.96
N ASN A 430 -25.85 9.26 -7.90
CA ASN A 430 -24.55 9.58 -8.49
C ASN A 430 -23.57 10.17 -7.45
N ARG A 431 -24.07 10.95 -6.48
CA ARG A 431 -23.26 11.45 -5.36
C ARG A 431 -22.74 10.28 -4.51
N GLY A 432 -23.63 9.38 -4.08
CA GLY A 432 -23.25 8.22 -3.27
C GLY A 432 -22.27 7.28 -4.00
N LYS A 433 -22.54 6.95 -5.27
CA LYS A 433 -21.68 6.10 -6.09
C LYS A 433 -20.28 6.69 -6.28
N SER A 434 -20.15 8.02 -6.31
CA SER A 434 -18.85 8.67 -6.51
C SER A 434 -17.81 8.29 -5.44
N TYR A 435 -18.22 7.82 -4.25
CA TYR A 435 -17.30 7.49 -3.18
C TYR A 435 -16.37 6.32 -3.52
N ILE A 436 -16.94 5.24 -4.07
CA ILE A 436 -16.13 4.08 -4.48
C ILE A 436 -15.38 4.36 -5.79
N ASP A 437 -16.00 5.07 -6.74
CA ASP A 437 -15.34 5.46 -7.99
C ASP A 437 -14.08 6.29 -7.71
N LEU A 438 -14.15 7.23 -6.76
CA LEU A 438 -13.00 8.02 -6.32
C LEU A 438 -11.98 7.15 -5.58
N SER A 439 -12.41 6.21 -4.73
CA SER A 439 -11.51 5.27 -4.06
C SER A 439 -10.70 4.45 -5.07
N ASP A 440 -11.36 3.85 -6.05
CA ASP A 440 -10.71 3.01 -7.07
C ASP A 440 -9.83 3.85 -8.01
N GLN A 441 -10.27 5.07 -8.35
CA GLN A 441 -9.44 6.02 -9.09
C GLN A 441 -8.15 6.34 -8.33
N MET A 442 -8.26 6.71 -7.05
CA MET A 442 -7.09 7.04 -6.22
C MET A 442 -6.15 5.86 -6.04
N ALA A 443 -6.69 4.66 -5.81
CA ALA A 443 -5.94 3.40 -5.73
C ALA A 443 -5.16 3.13 -7.02
N SER A 444 -5.74 3.43 -8.20
CA SER A 444 -5.11 3.15 -9.50
C SER A 444 -3.85 3.97 -9.80
N TYR A 445 -3.75 5.19 -9.27
CA TYR A 445 -2.57 6.03 -9.48
C TYR A 445 -1.36 5.39 -8.82
N GLY A 446 -0.28 5.10 -9.55
CA GLY A 446 0.91 4.52 -8.95
C GLY A 446 0.71 3.15 -8.28
N SER A 447 -0.23 2.35 -8.79
CA SER A 447 -0.48 1.00 -8.27
C SER A 447 0.78 0.14 -8.37
N PRO A 448 1.23 -0.49 -7.28
CA PRO A 448 2.45 -1.29 -7.27
C PRO A 448 2.23 -2.73 -7.74
N LEU A 449 1.01 -3.07 -8.16
CA LEU A 449 0.65 -4.41 -8.58
C LEU A 449 1.34 -4.78 -9.89
N ARG A 450 2.29 -5.70 -9.82
CA ARG A 450 2.94 -6.32 -10.98
C ARG A 450 2.29 -7.65 -11.36
N GLU A 451 2.70 -8.20 -12.49
CA GLU A 451 2.36 -9.57 -12.86
C GLU A 451 2.90 -10.54 -11.79
N SER A 452 2.05 -11.48 -11.39
CA SER A 452 2.37 -12.49 -10.39
C SER A 452 1.51 -13.71 -10.61
N LEU A 453 2.08 -14.88 -10.38
CA LEU A 453 1.35 -16.15 -10.38
C LEU A 453 0.57 -16.37 -9.07
N LYS A 454 0.95 -15.68 -7.99
CA LYS A 454 0.40 -15.89 -6.65
C LYS A 454 -0.70 -14.87 -6.35
N TRP A 455 -1.95 -15.30 -6.50
CA TRP A 455 -3.14 -14.44 -6.32
C TRP A 455 -3.17 -13.73 -4.96
N TYR A 456 -2.78 -14.43 -3.89
CA TYR A 456 -2.91 -13.94 -2.52
C TYR A 456 -2.01 -12.74 -2.24
N ARG A 457 -0.79 -12.73 -2.80
CA ARG A 457 0.13 -11.58 -2.70
C ARG A 457 -0.47 -10.35 -3.34
N LYS A 458 -1.11 -10.54 -4.50
CA LYS A 458 -1.73 -9.45 -5.25
C LYS A 458 -2.89 -8.84 -4.48
N VAL A 459 -3.74 -9.67 -3.88
CA VAL A 459 -4.84 -9.21 -3.03
C VAL A 459 -4.30 -8.45 -1.81
N VAL A 460 -3.32 -9.00 -1.10
CA VAL A 460 -2.78 -8.34 0.09
C VAL A 460 -2.04 -7.05 -0.25
N PHE A 461 -1.23 -7.00 -1.31
CA PHE A 461 -0.57 -5.76 -1.73
C PHE A 461 -1.57 -4.68 -2.18
N GLU A 462 -2.68 -5.04 -2.80
CA GLU A 462 -3.75 -4.08 -3.09
C GLU A 462 -4.32 -3.47 -1.80
N LEU A 463 -4.57 -4.30 -0.78
CA LEU A 463 -5.13 -3.83 0.48
C LEU A 463 -4.12 -2.98 1.27
N LEU A 464 -2.87 -3.43 1.37
CA LEU A 464 -1.81 -2.76 2.13
C LEU A 464 -1.29 -1.47 1.47
N LEU A 465 -1.16 -1.45 0.14
CA LEU A 465 -0.43 -0.39 -0.57
C LEU A 465 -1.31 0.52 -1.40
N ASN A 466 -2.56 0.13 -1.68
CA ASN A 466 -3.53 0.98 -2.36
C ASN A 466 -4.68 1.35 -1.43
N THR A 467 -5.48 0.39 -0.97
CA THR A 467 -6.68 0.70 -0.18
C THR A 467 -6.33 1.39 1.15
N SER A 468 -5.34 0.87 1.89
CA SER A 468 -4.87 1.51 3.13
C SER A 468 -4.27 2.89 2.89
N VAL A 469 -3.57 3.10 1.78
CA VAL A 469 -3.01 4.41 1.40
C VAL A 469 -4.12 5.43 1.08
N VAL A 470 -5.18 5.00 0.39
CA VAL A 470 -6.34 5.86 0.11
C VAL A 470 -7.08 6.23 1.39
N ASN A 471 -7.29 5.27 2.30
CA ASN A 471 -7.89 5.52 3.61
C ASN A 471 -7.03 6.50 4.43
N ALA A 472 -5.72 6.27 4.51
CA ALA A 472 -4.77 7.15 5.19
C ALA A 472 -4.77 8.57 4.61
N LEU A 473 -4.77 8.70 3.28
CA LEU A 473 -4.86 9.99 2.60
C LEU A 473 -6.17 10.73 2.96
N CYS A 474 -7.28 10.00 3.01
CA CYS A 474 -8.58 10.55 3.35
C CYS A 474 -8.58 11.13 4.78
N LEU A 475 -8.06 10.38 5.75
CA LEU A 475 -7.93 10.84 7.13
C LEU A 475 -6.95 12.01 7.25
N PHE A 476 -5.78 11.94 6.61
CA PHE A 476 -4.77 13.00 6.62
C PHE A 476 -5.34 14.32 6.14
N LYS A 477 -6.01 14.32 4.98
CA LYS A 477 -6.60 15.54 4.38
C LYS A 477 -7.65 16.19 5.27
N LYS A 478 -8.50 15.38 5.89
CA LYS A 478 -9.57 15.88 6.75
C LYS A 478 -9.04 16.37 8.10
N THR A 479 -8.09 15.65 8.69
CA THR A 479 -7.56 15.95 10.02
C THR A 479 -6.61 17.14 10.03
N THR A 480 -5.70 17.22 9.06
CA THR A 480 -4.66 18.26 9.00
C THR A 480 -5.09 19.48 8.15
N ALA A 481 -6.28 19.42 7.54
CA ALA A 481 -6.75 20.36 6.51
C ALA A 481 -5.76 20.58 5.33
N THR A 482 -4.77 19.68 5.16
CA THR A 482 -3.72 19.83 4.16
C THR A 482 -4.15 19.26 2.82
N ARG A 483 -3.89 20.01 1.75
CA ARG A 483 -4.10 19.53 0.37
C ARG A 483 -2.82 18.89 -0.14
N ILE A 484 -2.88 17.59 -0.41
CA ILE A 484 -1.78 16.81 -1.00
C ILE A 484 -2.31 15.90 -2.12
N LYS A 485 -1.55 15.75 -3.21
CA LYS A 485 -1.87 14.77 -4.25
C LYS A 485 -1.48 13.37 -3.75
N ILE A 486 -2.18 12.34 -4.23
CA ILE A 486 -1.88 10.97 -3.79
C ILE A 486 -0.47 10.51 -4.19
N THR A 487 0.06 11.02 -5.31
CA THR A 487 1.45 10.77 -5.75
C THR A 487 2.47 11.32 -4.76
N ASP A 488 2.22 12.51 -4.22
CA ASP A 488 3.10 13.15 -3.24
C ASP A 488 2.96 12.46 -1.88
N PHE A 489 1.74 12.06 -1.50
CA PHE A 489 1.49 11.28 -0.30
C PHE A 489 2.25 9.93 -0.35
N ARG A 490 2.13 9.18 -1.44
CA ARG A 490 2.91 7.95 -1.68
C ARG A 490 4.41 8.22 -1.64
N SER A 491 4.88 9.30 -2.24
CA SER A 491 6.31 9.67 -2.20
C SER A 491 6.81 9.90 -0.78
N ASN A 492 6.00 10.50 0.10
CA ASN A 492 6.32 10.64 1.52
C ASN A 492 6.39 9.26 2.20
N LEU A 493 5.39 8.39 1.99
CA LEU A 493 5.39 7.03 2.55
C LEU A 493 6.61 6.23 2.09
N ILE A 494 6.94 6.25 0.80
CA ILE A 494 8.12 5.59 0.25
C ILE A 494 9.38 6.08 0.95
N LYS A 495 9.55 7.40 1.09
CA LYS A 495 10.70 7.97 1.79
C LYS A 495 10.79 7.43 3.21
N TYR A 496 9.72 7.45 3.99
CA TYR A 496 9.71 6.94 5.36
C TYR A 496 9.98 5.43 5.43
N LEU A 497 9.30 4.64 4.63
CA LEU A 497 9.40 3.17 4.64
C LEU A 497 10.76 2.66 4.16
N THR A 498 11.42 3.39 3.26
CA THR A 498 12.73 3.04 2.71
C THR A 498 13.88 3.78 3.39
N PHE A 499 13.59 4.70 4.31
CA PHE A 499 14.63 5.33 5.12
C PHE A 499 15.19 4.28 6.06
N LYS A 500 16.40 3.81 5.79
CA LYS A 500 17.24 3.31 6.88
C LYS A 500 17.47 4.53 7.78
N PRO A 501 16.99 4.55 9.04
CA PRO A 501 17.64 5.43 9.98
C PRO A 501 19.09 5.00 9.89
N ASN A 502 19.96 5.85 9.36
CA ASN A 502 21.37 5.67 9.59
C ASN A 502 21.45 5.42 11.10
N MET A 503 22.03 4.32 11.53
CA MET A 503 22.60 4.23 12.87
C MET A 503 23.78 5.20 13.00
N ASN A 504 23.62 6.43 12.51
CA ASN A 504 24.10 7.57 13.23
C ASN A 504 23.27 7.56 14.51
N ARG A 505 23.87 6.97 15.57
CA ARG A 505 23.61 7.38 16.95
C ARG A 505 23.15 8.82 16.92
N GLU A 506 22.04 9.12 17.59
CA GLU A 506 21.68 10.49 17.93
C GLU A 506 22.97 11.25 18.19
N LEU A 507 23.31 12.15 17.28
CA LEU A 507 24.30 13.16 17.59
C LEU A 507 23.54 14.10 18.50
N SER A 508 23.48 13.68 19.77
CA SER A 508 23.13 14.52 20.90
C SER A 508 23.73 15.88 20.62
N ASN A 509 22.88 16.88 20.38
CA ASN A 509 23.20 18.29 20.22
C ASN A 509 24.71 18.55 20.09
N LYS A 510 25.29 18.33 18.91
CA LYS A 510 26.71 18.63 18.68
C LYS A 510 26.89 20.13 18.90
N HIS A 511 27.46 20.48 20.05
CA HIS A 511 27.91 21.83 20.35
C HIS A 511 28.92 22.28 19.29
N VAL A 512 28.62 23.37 18.59
CA VAL A 512 29.55 24.00 17.64
C VAL A 512 30.63 24.74 18.44
N LEU A 513 31.90 24.38 18.22
CA LEU A 513 33.06 25.02 18.86
C LEU A 513 33.10 26.50 18.51
N THR A 514 32.84 27.37 19.49
CA THR A 514 32.88 28.83 19.28
C THR A 514 34.26 29.41 19.54
N THR A 515 34.99 28.94 20.55
CA THR A 515 36.39 29.32 20.84
C THR A 515 37.12 28.25 21.66
N ALA A 516 38.39 27.99 21.33
CA ALA A 516 39.25 27.04 22.05
C ALA A 516 40.42 27.76 22.75
N SER A 517 40.66 27.43 24.02
CA SER A 517 41.81 27.87 24.80
C SER A 517 42.34 26.70 25.61
N ARG A 518 43.65 26.45 25.60
CA ARG A 518 44.31 25.33 26.31
C ARG A 518 43.66 23.96 26.02
N ASN A 519 43.40 23.67 24.73
CA ASN A 519 42.83 22.41 24.20
C ASN A 519 41.44 22.02 24.74
N ARG A 520 40.65 22.97 25.24
CA ARG A 520 39.28 22.74 25.72
C ARG A 520 38.30 23.77 25.14
N CYS A 521 37.05 23.37 24.93
CA CYS A 521 35.98 24.30 24.60
C CYS A 521 35.67 25.18 25.81
N VAL A 522 35.75 26.50 25.63
CA VAL A 522 35.52 27.49 26.69
C VAL A 522 34.08 27.42 27.21
N GLN A 523 33.09 27.36 26.32
CA GLN A 523 31.68 27.37 26.71
C GLN A 523 31.27 26.09 27.44
N CYS A 524 31.72 24.91 26.97
CA CYS A 524 31.45 23.65 27.66
C CYS A 524 32.08 23.62 29.06
N TYR A 525 33.31 24.15 29.19
CA TYR A 525 33.96 24.25 30.50
C TYR A 525 33.17 25.16 31.45
N LEU A 526 32.71 26.32 30.98
CA LEU A 526 31.94 27.26 31.80
C LEU A 526 30.60 26.66 32.25
N ASN A 527 29.87 26.01 31.36
CA ASN A 527 28.59 25.38 31.69
C ASN A 527 28.77 24.25 32.72
N ILE A 528 29.75 23.36 32.53
CA ILE A 528 30.03 22.28 33.48
C ILE A 528 30.56 22.84 34.81
N ALA A 529 31.34 23.93 34.79
CA ALA A 529 31.85 24.57 35.98
C ALA A 529 30.76 25.26 36.80
N GLN A 530 29.73 25.82 36.14
CA GLN A 530 28.54 26.36 36.78
C GLN A 530 27.69 25.26 37.42
N GLU A 531 27.44 24.16 36.73
CA GLU A 531 26.59 23.08 37.24
C GLU A 531 27.28 22.21 38.30
N LYS A 532 28.55 21.86 38.09
CA LYS A 532 29.24 20.80 38.85
C LYS A 532 30.55 21.25 39.51
N GLY A 533 30.87 22.54 39.41
CA GLY A 533 32.05 23.15 40.03
C GLY A 533 33.32 23.03 39.19
N ARG A 534 34.27 23.95 39.45
CA ARG A 534 35.51 24.13 38.66
C ARG A 534 36.39 22.88 38.60
N LYS A 535 36.61 22.18 39.72
CA LYS A 535 37.44 20.96 39.76
C LYS A 535 36.86 19.84 38.88
N TYR A 536 35.54 19.70 38.87
CA TYR A 536 34.87 18.70 38.04
C TYR A 536 34.95 19.07 36.55
N ALA A 537 34.76 20.34 36.20
CA ALA A 537 34.90 20.83 34.83
C ALA A 537 36.32 20.67 34.28
N GLN A 538 37.35 20.88 35.11
CA GLN A 538 38.76 20.71 34.70
C GLN A 538 39.09 19.28 34.30
N LYS A 539 38.46 18.28 34.94
CA LYS A 539 38.68 16.85 34.70
C LYS A 539 37.83 16.30 33.54
N ASN A 540 36.62 16.82 33.35
CA ASN A 540 35.61 16.19 32.47
C ASN A 540 35.27 16.99 31.21
N ALA A 541 35.69 18.24 31.07
CA ALA A 541 35.56 18.95 29.79
C ALA A 541 36.52 18.33 28.76
N LEU A 542 35.98 17.85 27.63
CA LEU A 542 36.72 17.13 26.59
C LEU A 542 37.98 17.91 26.16
N SER A 543 39.14 17.30 26.42
CA SER A 543 40.45 17.75 25.93
C SER A 543 40.63 17.24 24.50
N ILE A 544 40.83 18.13 23.53
CA ILE A 544 41.21 17.74 22.18
C ILE A 544 42.70 17.38 22.23
N ASN A 545 43.02 16.09 22.38
CA ASN A 545 44.39 15.60 22.38
C ASN A 545 44.63 14.63 21.21
N TYR A 546 45.37 15.07 20.21
CA TYR A 546 45.64 14.34 18.97
C TYR A 546 46.36 12.99 19.22
N THR A 547 47.24 12.92 20.21
CA THR A 547 47.98 11.69 20.56
C THR A 547 47.10 10.60 21.16
N SER A 548 46.01 10.95 21.86
CA SER A 548 45.07 9.96 22.42
C SER A 548 44.19 9.30 21.35
N ILE A 549 44.11 9.88 20.16
CA ILE A 549 43.34 9.34 19.03
C ILE A 549 44.17 8.30 18.26
N LYS A 550 45.50 8.47 18.17
CA LYS A 550 46.40 7.45 17.59
C LYS A 550 46.36 6.15 18.42
N SER A 551 46.49 6.24 19.75
CA SER A 551 46.49 5.04 20.62
C SER A 551 45.19 4.25 20.55
N LYS A 552 44.04 4.94 20.48
CA LYS A 552 42.71 4.29 20.37
C LYS A 552 42.47 3.60 19.04
N PHE A 553 43.21 3.97 17.99
CA PHE A 553 43.08 3.36 16.66
C PHE A 553 44.02 2.16 16.51
N SER A 554 45.22 2.21 17.11
CA SER A 554 46.16 1.09 17.15
C SER A 554 45.66 -0.11 17.98
N ASP A 555 44.73 0.10 18.90
CA ASP A 555 44.08 -0.97 19.68
C ASP A 555 42.96 -1.69 18.89
N ILE A 556 42.59 -1.21 17.70
CA ILE A 556 41.60 -1.85 16.83
C ILE A 556 42.33 -2.93 16.04
N ASN A 557 42.03 -4.20 16.32
CA ASN A 557 42.60 -5.32 15.58
C ASN A 557 41.97 -5.40 14.18
N LEU A 558 42.44 -4.54 13.28
CA LEU A 558 42.02 -4.49 11.88
C LEU A 558 42.70 -5.64 11.11
N ASP A 559 41.89 -6.49 10.48
CA ASP A 559 42.34 -7.57 9.58
C ASP A 559 42.78 -7.02 8.23
N PHE A 560 42.12 -5.95 7.75
CA PHE A 560 42.50 -5.24 6.54
C PHE A 560 42.00 -3.79 6.53
N VAL A 561 42.57 -2.94 5.68
CA VAL A 561 42.19 -1.52 5.52
C VAL A 561 42.18 -1.13 4.04
N VAL A 562 41.21 -0.30 3.63
CA VAL A 562 41.17 0.34 2.31
C VAL A 562 41.66 1.78 2.44
N ILE A 563 42.62 2.18 1.59
CA ILE A 563 43.19 3.52 1.59
C ILE A 563 42.68 4.33 0.40
N HIS A 564 42.20 5.53 0.68
CA HIS A 564 41.71 6.52 -0.28
C HIS A 564 42.58 7.77 -0.22
N TRP A 565 42.96 8.31 -1.38
CA TRP A 565 43.57 9.65 -1.47
C TRP A 565 43.13 10.39 -2.73
N ASP A 566 43.10 11.72 -2.64
CA ASP A 566 42.77 12.63 -3.74
C ASP A 566 43.59 13.92 -3.61
N SER A 567 44.18 14.40 -4.71
CA SER A 567 44.92 15.66 -4.71
C SER A 567 43.98 16.84 -4.91
N LYS A 568 43.57 17.50 -3.82
CA LYS A 568 42.86 18.78 -3.90
C LYS A 568 43.80 19.94 -3.61
N LEU A 569 43.74 20.95 -4.47
CA LEU A 569 44.39 22.24 -4.24
C LEU A 569 43.74 22.92 -3.02
N LEU A 570 44.51 23.15 -1.96
CA LEU A 570 44.07 23.85 -0.75
C LEU A 570 44.99 25.06 -0.51
N THR A 571 44.42 26.20 -0.14
CA THR A 571 45.21 27.38 0.25
C THR A 571 45.84 27.17 1.62
N ASP A 572 47.13 27.51 1.76
CA ASP A 572 47.81 27.44 3.07
C ASP A 572 47.11 28.37 4.08
N ILE A 573 47.04 27.94 5.34
CA ILE A 573 46.40 28.64 6.46
C ILE A 573 47.11 29.99 6.73
N THR A 574 48.34 30.17 6.25
CA THR A 574 49.08 31.43 6.35
C THR A 574 48.87 32.40 5.17
N GLY A 575 48.11 31.99 4.14
CA GLY A 575 47.59 32.87 3.09
C GLY A 575 48.57 33.38 2.04
N LYS A 576 49.82 32.87 1.96
CA LYS A 576 50.85 33.40 1.03
C LYS A 576 51.24 32.49 -0.14
N SER A 577 50.78 31.24 -0.20
CA SER A 577 51.00 30.35 -1.35
C SER A 577 49.91 29.28 -1.46
N THR A 578 49.53 28.91 -2.68
CA THR A 578 48.73 27.70 -2.97
C THR A 578 49.66 26.48 -2.94
N ILE A 579 49.42 25.55 -2.01
CA ILE A 579 50.21 24.32 -1.87
C ILE A 579 49.31 23.13 -2.19
N ASN A 580 49.81 22.16 -2.95
CA ASN A 580 49.08 20.92 -3.20
C ASN A 580 49.03 20.09 -1.91
N ARG A 581 47.85 19.61 -1.51
CA ARG A 581 47.69 18.80 -0.30
C ARG A 581 46.97 17.50 -0.61
N LEU A 582 47.35 16.43 0.08
CA LEU A 582 46.89 15.07 -0.23
C LEU A 582 46.18 14.41 0.97
N PRO A 583 44.89 14.67 1.23
CA PRO A 583 44.18 13.93 2.26
C PRO A 583 44.26 12.41 2.04
N VAL A 584 44.80 11.69 3.01
CA VAL A 584 44.89 10.22 3.02
C VAL A 584 43.91 9.68 4.06
N VAL A 585 42.94 8.89 3.63
CA VAL A 585 41.86 8.35 4.48
C VAL A 585 41.90 6.82 4.47
N ALA A 586 41.84 6.22 5.64
CA ALA A 586 41.64 4.79 5.84
C ALA A 586 40.17 4.48 6.13
N THR A 587 39.64 3.43 5.51
CA THR A 587 38.29 2.92 5.79
C THR A 587 38.27 1.41 6.01
N ASP A 588 37.41 0.98 6.93
CA ASP A 588 37.03 -0.40 7.24
C ASP A 588 35.50 -0.42 7.53
N PRO A 589 34.74 -1.54 7.46
CA PRO A 589 33.32 -1.54 7.72
C PRO A 589 32.95 -0.90 9.07
N GLY A 590 32.41 0.33 9.00
CA GLY A 590 31.98 1.11 10.18
C GLY A 590 33.03 2.08 10.74
N ILE A 591 34.21 2.20 10.13
CA ILE A 591 35.28 3.11 10.57
C ILE A 591 35.84 3.90 9.39
N GLU A 592 35.84 5.22 9.50
CA GLU A 592 36.53 6.14 8.56
C GLU A 592 37.52 7.01 9.34
N LYS A 593 38.76 7.09 8.86
CA LYS A 593 39.84 7.80 9.55
C LYS A 593 40.76 8.54 8.60
N LEU A 594 40.80 9.87 8.72
CA LEU A 594 41.85 10.69 8.10
C LEU A 594 43.20 10.37 8.77
N LEU A 595 44.14 9.82 8.00
CA LEU A 595 45.49 9.47 8.43
C LEU A 595 46.43 10.68 8.40
N GLY A 596 46.29 11.56 7.41
CA GLY A 596 47.10 12.76 7.26
C GLY A 596 46.67 13.63 6.08
N VAL A 597 47.19 14.85 6.03
CA VAL A 597 47.04 15.80 4.91
C VAL A 597 48.43 16.44 4.67
N PRO A 598 49.38 15.67 4.10
CA PRO A 598 50.73 16.12 3.84
C PRO A 598 50.75 17.15 2.70
N ASP A 599 51.75 18.02 2.77
CA ASP A 599 52.07 18.97 1.71
C ASP A 599 52.78 18.23 0.56
N LEU A 600 52.45 18.60 -0.68
CA LEU A 600 53.08 18.08 -1.89
C LEU A 600 53.92 19.16 -2.55
N THR A 601 55.18 18.82 -2.82
CA THR A 601 56.15 19.62 -3.59
C THR A 601 55.90 19.56 -5.09
N SER A 602 55.30 18.47 -5.60
CA SER A 602 54.76 18.38 -6.97
C SER A 602 53.54 17.45 -7.03
N GLY A 603 52.69 17.62 -8.07
CA GLY A 603 51.52 16.77 -8.32
C GLY A 603 51.83 15.49 -9.11
N MET A 604 53.10 15.07 -9.20
CA MET A 604 53.48 13.85 -9.91
C MET A 604 53.09 12.60 -9.10
N GLY A 605 52.55 11.58 -9.77
CA GLY A 605 52.05 10.37 -9.12
C GLY A 605 53.11 9.61 -8.30
N SER A 606 54.41 9.73 -8.64
CA SER A 606 55.51 9.14 -7.87
C SER A 606 55.68 9.78 -6.49
N GLU A 607 55.53 11.11 -6.41
CA GLU A 607 55.68 11.87 -5.17
C GLU A 607 54.46 11.70 -4.27
N MET A 608 53.26 11.72 -4.86
CA MET A 608 52.02 11.37 -4.16
C MET A 608 52.07 9.95 -3.57
N SER A 609 52.59 8.98 -4.32
CA SER A 609 52.73 7.60 -3.85
C SER A 609 53.75 7.48 -2.71
N SER A 610 54.88 8.19 -2.79
CA SER A 610 55.90 8.21 -1.73
C SER A 610 55.34 8.78 -0.42
N VAL A 611 54.60 9.88 -0.51
CA VAL A 611 54.00 10.56 0.65
C VAL A 611 52.89 9.73 1.28
N VAL A 612 52.07 9.04 0.47
CA VAL A 612 51.09 8.08 0.99
C VAL A 612 51.79 6.92 1.69
N TYR A 613 52.87 6.37 1.10
CA TYR A 613 53.63 5.28 1.68
C TYR A 613 54.27 5.66 3.03
N GLU A 614 54.82 6.87 3.16
CA GLU A 614 55.34 7.38 4.44
C GLU A 614 54.25 7.48 5.51
N ILE A 615 53.06 7.99 5.17
CA ILE A 615 51.91 8.00 6.10
C ILE A 615 51.53 6.58 6.51
N LEU A 616 51.56 5.61 5.60
CA LEU A 616 51.25 4.23 5.93
C LEU A 616 52.30 3.60 6.86
N LEU A 617 53.57 3.96 6.71
CA LEU A 617 54.64 3.59 7.64
C LEU A 617 54.44 4.22 9.03
N GLU A 618 54.11 5.51 9.08
CA GLU A 618 53.83 6.21 10.35
C GLU A 618 52.67 5.58 11.15
N TRP A 619 51.70 5.01 10.44
CA TRP A 619 50.53 4.36 11.03
C TRP A 619 50.68 2.84 11.15
N SER A 620 51.83 2.27 10.79
CA SER A 620 52.12 0.83 10.84
C SER A 620 51.12 -0.05 10.05
N PHE A 621 50.63 0.45 8.91
CA PHE A 621 49.66 -0.26 8.06
C PHE A 621 50.28 -1.07 6.91
N GLN A 622 51.61 -1.09 6.79
CA GLN A 622 52.34 -1.72 5.69
C GLN A 622 51.91 -3.17 5.35
N ASP A 623 51.49 -3.95 6.35
CA ASP A 623 51.14 -5.38 6.21
C ASP A 623 49.61 -5.64 6.21
N LYS A 624 48.78 -4.59 6.24
CA LYS A 624 47.32 -4.68 6.45
C LYS A 624 46.48 -4.12 5.29
N ILE A 625 47.09 -3.89 4.13
CA ILE A 625 46.43 -3.21 3.00
C ILE A 625 45.78 -4.24 2.08
N LEU A 626 44.45 -4.19 1.95
CA LEU A 626 43.70 -5.03 0.98
C LEU A 626 43.64 -4.38 -0.41
N LEU A 627 43.50 -3.06 -0.44
CA LEU A 627 43.21 -2.28 -1.65
C LEU A 627 43.80 -0.86 -1.54
N LEU A 628 44.38 -0.38 -2.64
CA LEU A 628 44.81 1.00 -2.86
C LEU A 628 43.91 1.62 -3.94
N LEU A 629 43.19 2.68 -3.61
CA LEU A 629 42.29 3.37 -4.55
C LEU A 629 42.81 4.78 -4.84
N ILE A 630 43.14 5.04 -6.10
CA ILE A 630 43.42 6.39 -6.61
C ILE A 630 42.09 6.99 -7.08
N LEU A 631 41.70 8.12 -6.49
CA LEU A 631 40.66 8.98 -7.05
C LEU A 631 41.29 9.77 -8.20
N VAL A 632 40.84 9.51 -9.43
CA VAL A 632 41.17 10.34 -10.59
C VAL A 632 39.88 11.08 -10.95
N ASP A 633 39.95 12.41 -11.01
CA ASP A 633 38.85 13.30 -11.43
C ASP A 633 38.26 12.91 -12.80
#